data_AF-A0A1R1FRK3-F1
#
_entry.id   AF-A0A1R1FRK3-F1
#
_cell.length_a   1.000
_cell.length_b   1.000
_cell.length_c   1.000
_cell.angle_alpha   90.00
_cell.angle_beta   90.00
_cell.angle_gamma   90.00
#
_symmetry.space_group_name_H-M   'P 1'
#
loop_
_entity.id
_entity.type
_entity.pdbx_description
1 polymer ?
#
loop_
_entity_poly.entity_id
_entity_poly.type
_entity_poly.pdbx_seq_one_letter_code
_entity_poly.pdbx_strand_id
1 'polypeptide(L)'
;MKNQKRLMILLFLLTILALSGCISYSVKTDKIVEDGLIINSSSFGLGESEEEAGITVVTYNFTLRNRTNKSIMLETVEPILSKDIQERLIDRNIKLDINMKIDGNSSEELTGTFKLDTKGLDKKG
;
A
#
# COMPACT_ATOMS: atom_id res chain seq x y z
N MET A 1 -3.80 36.01 -52.86
CA MET A 1 -3.32 36.52 -51.55
C MET A 1 -4.39 36.65 -50.45
N LYS A 2 -5.65 37.03 -50.73
CA LYS A 2 -6.69 37.22 -49.69
C LYS A 2 -7.03 35.94 -48.90
N ASN A 3 -7.06 34.79 -49.57
CA ASN A 3 -7.37 33.49 -48.96
C ASN A 3 -6.19 32.91 -48.15
N GLN A 4 -4.94 33.21 -48.55
CA GLN A 4 -3.75 32.83 -47.80
C GLN A 4 -3.66 33.59 -46.46
N LYS A 5 -4.02 34.89 -46.45
CA LYS A 5 -4.09 35.67 -45.20
C LYS A 5 -5.14 35.11 -44.23
N ARG A 6 -6.31 34.67 -44.75
CA ARG A 6 -7.37 34.03 -43.95
C ARG A 6 -6.92 32.68 -43.39
N LEU A 7 -6.21 31.88 -44.17
CA LEU A 7 -5.67 30.59 -43.73
C LEU A 7 -4.63 30.77 -42.61
N MET A 8 -3.76 31.76 -42.72
CA MET A 8 -2.77 32.08 -41.67
C MET A 8 -3.43 32.53 -40.37
N ILE A 9 -4.48 33.36 -40.46
CA ILE A 9 -5.24 33.80 -39.27
C ILE A 9 -5.93 32.61 -38.60
N LEU A 10 -6.52 31.69 -39.38
CA LEU A 10 -7.18 30.49 -38.86
C LEU A 10 -6.18 29.58 -38.13
N LEU A 11 -5.00 29.35 -38.72
CA LEU A 11 -3.92 28.57 -38.09
C LEU A 11 -3.45 29.20 -36.78
N PHE A 12 -3.32 30.52 -36.73
CA PHE A 12 -2.93 31.26 -35.53
C PHE A 12 -3.98 31.20 -34.41
N LEU A 13 -5.27 31.18 -34.75
CA LEU A 13 -6.34 31.00 -33.77
C LEU A 13 -6.35 29.57 -33.20
N LEU A 14 -6.10 28.56 -34.05
CA LEU A 14 -6.01 27.16 -33.63
C LEU A 14 -4.85 26.90 -32.67
N THR A 15 -3.71 27.59 -32.83
CA THR A 15 -2.60 27.46 -31.88
C THR A 15 -2.93 28.08 -30.52
N ILE A 16 -3.62 29.23 -30.47
CA ILE A 16 -4.02 29.85 -29.19
C ILE A 16 -4.99 28.93 -28.42
N LEU A 17 -5.94 28.29 -29.11
CA LEU A 17 -6.86 27.31 -28.52
C LEU A 17 -6.15 26.05 -28.01
N ALA A 18 -5.07 25.61 -28.67
CA ALA A 18 -4.29 24.47 -28.22
C ALA A 18 -3.47 24.77 -26.95
N LEU A 19 -3.06 26.03 -26.72
CA LEU A 19 -2.28 26.41 -25.53
C LEU A 19 -3.13 26.69 -24.28
N SER A 20 -4.43 27.01 -24.41
CA SER A 20 -5.29 27.30 -23.26
C SER A 20 -5.81 26.06 -22.51
N GLY A 21 -5.58 24.86 -23.03
CA GLY A 21 -6.04 23.59 -22.45
C GLY A 21 -5.16 22.98 -21.34
N CYS A 22 -3.99 23.56 -21.05
CA CYS A 22 -3.04 23.03 -20.06
C CYS A 22 -2.95 23.87 -18.77
N ILE A 23 -4.05 24.49 -18.33
CA ILE A 23 -4.12 24.98 -16.95
C ILE A 23 -4.55 23.79 -16.11
N SER A 24 -3.57 22.97 -15.72
CA SER A 24 -3.74 22.03 -14.62
C SER A 24 -4.04 22.85 -13.37
N TYR A 25 -5.33 23.07 -13.11
CA TYR A 25 -5.77 23.31 -11.75
C TYR A 25 -5.33 22.08 -10.98
N SER A 26 -4.17 22.19 -10.33
CA SER A 26 -3.82 21.27 -9.27
C SER A 26 -4.98 21.36 -8.31
N VAL A 27 -5.82 20.33 -8.33
CA VAL A 27 -6.79 20.09 -7.28
C VAL A 27 -5.94 20.18 -6.02
N LYS A 28 -6.11 21.26 -5.26
CA LYS A 28 -5.68 21.29 -3.88
C LYS A 28 -6.53 20.22 -3.25
N THR A 29 -6.04 18.98 -3.29
CA THR A 29 -6.43 17.98 -2.32
C THR A 29 -6.12 18.67 -1.00
N ASP A 30 -7.18 19.09 -0.31
CA ASP A 30 -7.06 19.47 1.08
C ASP A 30 -6.17 18.42 1.70
N LYS A 31 -4.99 18.84 2.16
CA LYS A 31 -4.07 17.93 2.83
C LYS A 31 -4.83 17.53 4.08
N ILE A 32 -5.52 16.40 4.02
CA ILE A 32 -5.90 15.67 5.21
C ILE A 32 -4.56 15.30 5.81
N VAL A 33 -4.09 16.14 6.72
CA VAL A 33 -3.01 15.79 7.62
C VAL A 33 -3.66 14.79 8.56
N GLU A 34 -3.72 13.53 8.12
CA GLU A 34 -3.97 12.40 8.99
C GLU A 34 -2.79 12.34 9.96
N ASP A 35 -2.90 13.09 11.06
CA ASP A 35 -2.11 12.86 12.25
C ASP A 35 -2.47 11.45 12.76
N GLY A 36 -1.46 10.62 12.98
CA GLY A 36 -1.66 9.25 13.46
C GLY A 36 -0.63 8.27 12.95
N LEU A 37 -1.02 7.00 12.91
CA LEU A 37 -0.25 5.89 12.37
C LEU A 37 -0.77 5.53 10.99
N ILE A 38 0.12 5.46 10.02
CA ILE A 38 -0.24 5.04 8.66
C ILE A 38 0.67 3.92 8.18
N ILE A 39 0.11 3.03 7.37
CA ILE A 39 0.88 2.00 6.66
C ILE A 39 1.16 2.55 5.27
N ASN A 40 2.43 2.84 4.97
CA ASN A 40 2.81 3.43 3.67
C ASN A 40 2.92 2.40 2.55
N SER A 41 3.31 1.18 2.91
CA SER A 41 3.55 0.07 1.99
C SER A 41 3.33 -1.23 2.74
N SER A 42 2.80 -2.23 2.03
CA SER A 42 2.64 -3.59 2.53
C SER A 42 2.85 -4.58 1.40
N SER A 43 3.47 -5.70 1.70
CA SER A 43 3.60 -6.84 0.80
C SER A 43 3.42 -8.15 1.57
N PHE A 44 3.09 -9.21 0.84
CA PHE A 44 3.06 -10.55 1.38
C PHE A 44 3.68 -11.54 0.40
N GLY A 45 4.31 -12.57 0.95
CA GLY A 45 4.88 -13.70 0.23
C GLY A 45 4.28 -15.00 0.75
N LEU A 46 4.15 -15.97 -0.16
CA LEU A 46 3.71 -17.32 0.15
C LEU A 46 4.86 -18.27 -0.17
N GLY A 47 5.32 -19.02 0.82
CA GLY A 47 6.33 -20.06 0.68
C GLY A 47 5.82 -21.39 1.21
N GLU A 48 6.32 -22.50 0.68
CA GLU A 48 6.10 -23.81 1.31
C GLU A 48 6.94 -23.92 2.59
N SER A 49 6.42 -24.56 3.62
CA SER A 49 7.20 -24.84 4.83
C SER A 49 8.29 -25.85 4.53
N GLU A 50 9.52 -25.57 4.98
CA GLU A 50 10.65 -26.51 4.87
C GLU A 50 10.44 -27.81 5.66
N GLU A 51 9.56 -27.77 6.68
CA GLU A 51 9.34 -28.88 7.62
C GLU A 51 8.24 -29.83 7.16
N GLU A 52 7.20 -29.31 6.49
CA GLU A 52 5.98 -30.06 6.21
C GLU A 52 5.32 -29.64 4.89
N ALA A 53 5.21 -30.60 3.97
CA ALA A 53 4.55 -30.40 2.69
C ALA A 53 3.06 -30.07 2.87
N GLY A 54 2.56 -29.16 2.05
CA GLY A 54 1.18 -28.68 2.14
C GLY A 54 0.93 -27.66 3.25
N ILE A 55 1.94 -27.27 4.02
CA ILE A 55 1.90 -26.08 4.87
C ILE A 55 2.47 -24.89 4.11
N THR A 56 1.70 -23.80 4.06
CA THR A 56 2.16 -22.53 3.49
C THR A 56 2.58 -21.58 4.61
N VAL A 57 3.81 -21.09 4.54
CA VAL A 57 4.30 -19.97 5.35
C VAL A 57 3.90 -18.67 4.64
N VAL A 58 3.10 -17.86 5.32
CA VAL A 58 2.77 -16.51 4.89
C VAL A 58 3.72 -15.56 5.58
N THR A 59 4.51 -14.83 4.80
CA THR A 59 5.38 -13.75 5.30
C THR A 59 4.76 -12.44 4.90
N TYR A 60 4.53 -11.53 5.84
CA TYR A 60 4.06 -10.18 5.56
C TYR A 60 5.12 -9.17 5.96
N ASN A 61 5.18 -8.09 5.20
CA ASN A 61 6.08 -6.96 5.44
C ASN A 61 5.30 -5.67 5.25
N PHE A 62 5.46 -4.70 6.15
CA PHE A 62 4.88 -3.38 5.99
C PHE A 62 5.70 -2.28 6.66
N THR A 63 5.55 -1.05 6.16
CA THR A 63 6.19 0.14 6.76
C THR A 63 5.16 0.92 7.55
N LEU A 64 5.35 0.98 8.87
CA LEU A 64 4.53 1.80 9.77
C LEU A 64 5.17 3.17 9.94
N ARG A 65 4.43 4.21 9.58
CA ARG A 65 4.84 5.61 9.76
C ARG A 65 4.09 6.25 10.91
N ASN A 66 4.84 6.74 11.88
CA ASN A 66 4.32 7.59 12.94
C ASN A 66 4.34 9.04 12.44
N ARG A 67 3.18 9.58 12.08
CA ARG A 67 3.04 10.98 11.64
C ARG A 67 2.86 11.95 12.80
N THR A 68 2.79 11.45 14.03
CA THR A 68 2.70 12.31 15.20
C THR A 68 4.08 12.87 15.56
N ASN A 69 4.11 13.99 16.29
CA ASN A 69 5.35 14.56 16.81
C ASN A 69 5.84 13.87 18.11
N LYS A 70 5.20 12.77 18.53
CA LYS A 70 5.50 12.06 19.78
C LYS A 70 5.96 10.65 19.45
N SER A 71 6.86 10.11 20.26
CA SER A 71 7.18 8.68 20.16
C SER A 71 6.01 7.85 20.67
N ILE A 72 5.81 6.67 20.08
CA ILE A 72 4.83 5.68 20.52
C ILE A 72 5.55 4.37 20.90
N MET A 73 4.92 3.58 21.75
CA MET A 73 5.33 2.19 22.00
C MET A 73 4.43 1.27 21.16
N LEU A 74 5.03 0.49 20.28
CA LEU A 74 4.36 -0.57 19.54
C LEU A 74 4.61 -1.89 20.25
N GLU A 75 3.60 -2.39 20.95
CA GLU A 75 3.69 -3.63 21.72
C GLU A 75 3.54 -4.85 20.81
N THR A 76 2.43 -4.90 20.06
CA THR A 76 2.05 -6.05 19.25
C THR A 76 1.42 -5.66 17.91
N VAL A 77 1.50 -6.56 16.94
CA VAL A 77 0.80 -6.47 15.65
C VAL A 77 0.07 -7.79 15.38
N GLU A 78 -1.18 -7.72 14.98
CA GLU A 78 -2.01 -8.89 14.67
C GLU A 78 -2.65 -8.72 13.29
N PRO A 79 -2.39 -9.62 12.32
CA PRO A 79 -3.08 -9.61 11.03
C PRO A 79 -4.57 -9.93 11.19
N ILE A 80 -5.43 -9.18 10.50
CA ILE A 80 -6.87 -9.49 10.43
C ILE A 80 -7.11 -10.38 9.21
N LEU A 81 -7.55 -11.61 9.46
CA LEU A 81 -7.78 -12.61 8.42
C LEU A 81 -9.28 -12.87 8.20
N SER A 82 -9.68 -13.25 6.99
CA SER A 82 -11.04 -13.75 6.74
C SER A 82 -11.28 -15.08 7.46
N LYS A 83 -12.55 -15.41 7.72
CA LYS A 83 -12.93 -16.65 8.44
C LYS A 83 -12.33 -17.90 7.78
N ASP A 84 -12.43 -18.01 6.47
CA ASP A 84 -11.93 -19.17 5.71
C ASP A 84 -10.41 -19.37 5.86
N ILE A 85 -9.64 -18.28 6.05
CA ILE A 85 -8.20 -18.35 6.27
C ILE A 85 -7.91 -18.64 7.76
N GLN A 86 -8.68 -18.08 8.69
CA GLN A 86 -8.55 -18.40 10.12
C GLN A 86 -8.78 -19.89 10.41
N GLU A 87 -9.71 -20.53 9.70
CA GLU A 87 -9.98 -21.98 9.82
C GLU A 87 -8.80 -22.84 9.38
N ARG A 88 -7.87 -22.27 8.60
CA ARG A 88 -6.66 -22.95 8.11
C ARG A 88 -5.41 -22.58 8.89
N LEU A 89 -5.48 -21.74 9.91
CA LEU A 89 -4.32 -21.41 10.73
C LEU A 89 -3.80 -22.65 11.47
N ILE A 90 -2.50 -22.90 11.35
CA ILE A 90 -1.82 -23.93 12.16
C ILE A 90 -1.71 -23.48 13.61
N ASP A 91 -1.41 -22.20 13.84
CA ASP A 91 -1.45 -21.55 15.14
C ASP A 91 -2.43 -20.38 15.10
N ARG A 92 -3.35 -20.34 16.07
CA ARG A 92 -4.32 -19.24 16.21
C ARG A 92 -3.67 -17.97 16.76
N ASN A 93 -2.53 -18.08 17.43
CA ASN A 93 -1.79 -16.92 17.91
C ASN A 93 -0.85 -16.40 16.82
N ILE A 94 -1.37 -15.50 15.98
CA ILE A 94 -0.60 -14.86 14.90
C ILE A 94 -0.10 -13.45 15.28
N LYS A 95 -0.09 -13.15 16.58
CA LYS A 95 0.43 -11.89 17.12
C LYS A 95 1.95 -11.87 17.02
N LEU A 96 2.47 -10.79 16.47
CA LEU A 96 3.88 -10.48 16.50
C LEU A 96 4.15 -9.56 17.69
N ASP A 97 4.87 -10.06 18.69
CA ASP A 97 5.36 -9.27 19.80
C ASP A 97 6.60 -8.49 19.34
N ILE A 98 6.52 -7.15 19.38
CA ILE A 98 7.56 -6.25 18.84
C ILE A 98 8.23 -5.48 19.98
N ASN A 99 7.43 -4.89 20.88
CA ASN A 99 7.91 -4.05 21.99
C ASN A 99 8.96 -3.00 21.56
N MET A 100 8.63 -2.21 20.55
CA MET A 100 9.53 -1.22 19.95
C MET A 100 9.00 0.20 20.07
N LYS A 101 9.91 1.14 20.33
CA LYS A 101 9.62 2.58 20.28
C LYS A 101 9.73 3.08 18.85
N ILE A 102 8.69 3.77 18.37
CA ILE A 102 8.69 4.45 17.07
C ILE A 102 8.67 5.95 17.32
N ASP A 103 9.72 6.64 16.92
CA ASP A 103 9.83 8.08 17.13
C ASP A 103 8.84 8.89 16.28
N GLY A 104 8.57 10.12 16.73
CA GLY A 104 7.69 11.02 16.00
C GLY A 104 8.26 11.37 14.63
N ASN A 105 7.41 11.40 13.60
CA ASN A 105 7.76 11.62 12.20
C ASN A 105 8.73 10.59 11.60
N SER A 106 8.93 9.43 12.23
CA SER A 106 9.76 8.34 11.71
C SER A 106 8.93 7.23 11.06
N SER A 107 9.60 6.24 10.50
CA SER A 107 8.99 5.05 9.93
C SER A 107 9.83 3.83 10.26
N GLU A 108 9.16 2.72 10.55
CA GLU A 108 9.80 1.43 10.83
C GLU A 108 9.24 0.35 9.92
N GLU A 109 10.11 -0.56 9.48
CA GLU A 109 9.74 -1.73 8.71
C GLU A 109 9.46 -2.90 9.64
N LEU A 110 8.32 -3.56 9.45
CA LEU A 110 7.85 -4.64 10.29
C LEU A 110 7.60 -5.86 9.43
N THR A 111 8.14 -7.00 9.86
CA THR A 111 7.98 -8.28 9.19
C THR A 111 7.45 -9.30 10.19
N GLY A 112 6.44 -10.06 9.78
CA GLY A 112 5.94 -11.18 10.57
C GLY A 112 5.56 -12.35 9.69
N THR A 113 5.29 -13.50 10.33
CA THR A 113 4.95 -14.73 9.64
C THR A 113 3.83 -15.47 10.36
N PHE A 114 3.02 -16.23 9.62
CA PHE A 114 2.12 -17.24 10.16
C PHE A 114 2.00 -18.43 9.20
N LYS A 115 1.56 -19.58 9.70
CA LYS A 115 1.47 -20.84 8.94
C LYS A 115 0.00 -21.19 8.66
N LEU A 116 -0.27 -21.63 7.43
CA LEU A 116 -1.58 -22.09 6.97
C LEU A 116 -1.52 -23.56 6.52
N ASP A 117 -2.52 -24.35 6.89
CA ASP A 117 -2.80 -25.65 6.29
C ASP A 117 -3.43 -25.46 4.91
N THR A 118 -2.63 -25.74 3.89
CA THR A 118 -3.02 -25.66 2.48
C THR A 118 -3.18 -27.04 1.85
N LYS A 119 -3.18 -28.12 2.63
CA LYS A 119 -3.44 -29.47 2.13
C LYS A 119 -4.83 -29.53 1.50
N GLY A 120 -4.91 -30.22 0.36
CA GLY A 120 -6.15 -30.36 -0.41
C GLY A 120 -6.61 -29.08 -1.11
N LEU A 121 -5.85 -27.99 -1.06
CA LEU A 121 -6.05 -26.85 -1.96
C LEU A 121 -5.30 -27.09 -3.26
N ASP A 122 -6.05 -27.36 -4.33
CA ASP A 122 -5.49 -27.35 -5.67
C ASP A 122 -5.26 -25.91 -6.12
N LYS A 123 -4.12 -25.66 -6.75
CA LYS A 123 -3.89 -24.41 -7.49
C LYS A 123 -4.82 -24.39 -8.71
N LYS A 124 -6.03 -23.84 -8.55
CA LYS A 124 -6.84 -23.47 -9.71
C LYS A 124 -6.39 -22.09 -10.18
N GLY A 125 -5.57 -22.08 -11.22
CA GLY A 125 -5.23 -20.90 -12.01
C GLY A 125 -6.33 -20.57 -13.01
#